data_AF-A0A4Q2EA14-F1
#
_entry.id   AF-A0A4Q2EA14-F1
#
_cell.length_a   1.000
_cell.length_b   1.000
_cell.length_c   1.000
_cell.angle_alpha   90.00
_cell.angle_beta   90.00
_cell.angle_gamma   90.00
#
_symmetry.space_group_name_H-M   'P 1'
#
loop_
_entity.id
_entity.type
_entity.pdbx_description
1 polymer ?
#
loop_
_entity_poly.entity_id
_entity_poly.type
_entity_poly.pdbx_seq_one_letter_code
_entity_poly.pdbx_strand_id
1 'polypeptide(L)'
;MSNIDKQALRLAAKNATQGDWKFARSGYNAVVQSPAVLQRGGNALTVVCKLFRSEWRGELKTSQDAAFIAAANPAAVLALLDELEAKDKQIADLKEAFRIALSASGIDVPAAAAKGA
;
A
#
# COMPACT_ATOMS: atom_id res chain seq x y z
N MET A 1 -15.08 1.66 7.73
CA MET A 1 -13.65 1.39 7.47
C MET A 1 -13.56 0.33 6.41
N SER A 2 -12.66 0.47 5.44
CA SER A 2 -12.40 -0.57 4.43
C SER A 2 -11.93 -1.85 5.11
N ASN A 3 -12.49 -3.00 4.70
CA ASN A 3 -12.16 -4.33 5.24
C ASN A 3 -10.83 -4.86 4.67
N ILE A 4 -9.79 -4.01 4.65
CA ILE A 4 -8.47 -4.39 4.14
C ILE A 4 -7.71 -5.06 5.29
N ASP A 5 -7.31 -6.31 5.07
CA ASP A 5 -6.35 -6.98 5.94
C ASP A 5 -4.96 -6.36 5.74
N LYS A 6 -4.63 -5.38 6.61
CA LYS A 6 -3.35 -4.66 6.59
C LYS A 6 -2.15 -5.59 6.82
N GLN A 7 -2.31 -6.63 7.62
CA GLN A 7 -1.21 -7.56 7.93
C GLN A 7 -0.93 -8.50 6.76
N ALA A 8 -1.97 -9.03 6.12
CA ALA A 8 -1.82 -9.79 4.88
C ALA A 8 -1.21 -8.94 3.77
N LEU A 9 -1.64 -7.69 3.62
CA LEU A 9 -1.07 -6.76 2.65
C LEU A 9 0.42 -6.45 2.93
N ARG A 10 0.78 -6.24 4.21
CA ARG A 10 2.18 -6.04 4.62
C ARG A 10 3.04 -7.26 4.27
N LEU A 11 2.55 -8.46 4.53
CA LEU A 11 3.27 -9.71 4.20
C LEU A 11 3.44 -9.86 2.68
N ALA A 12 2.39 -9.60 1.91
CA ALA A 12 2.45 -9.62 0.45
C ALA A 12 3.48 -8.62 -0.10
N ALA A 13 3.51 -7.39 0.45
CA ALA A 13 4.50 -6.39 0.06
C ALA A 13 5.93 -6.83 0.40
N LYS A 14 6.18 -7.39 1.60
CA LYS A 14 7.52 -7.91 1.97
C LYS A 14 8.00 -9.05 1.06
N ASN A 15 7.08 -9.90 0.59
CA ASN A 15 7.40 -11.05 -0.25
C ASN A 15 7.51 -10.71 -1.75
N ALA A 16 6.98 -9.56 -2.17
CA ALA A 16 7.09 -9.11 -3.55
C ALA A 16 8.53 -8.75 -3.93
N THR A 17 8.81 -8.60 -5.23
CA THR A 17 10.12 -8.15 -5.71
C THR A 17 10.40 -6.75 -5.16
N GLN A 18 11.42 -6.60 -4.33
CA GLN A 18 11.79 -5.31 -3.77
C GLN A 18 12.46 -4.40 -4.81
N GLY A 19 12.57 -3.11 -4.49
CA GLY A 19 13.27 -2.11 -5.28
C GLY A 19 12.37 -1.13 -6.04
N ASP A 20 13.01 -0.24 -6.80
CA ASP A 20 12.36 0.86 -7.49
C ASP A 20 11.67 0.40 -8.77
N TRP A 21 10.38 0.05 -8.64
CA TRP A 21 9.59 -0.34 -9.79
C TRP A 21 9.39 0.85 -10.73
N LYS A 22 9.51 0.60 -12.04
CA LYS A 22 9.38 1.61 -13.09
C LYS A 22 8.45 1.12 -14.18
N PHE A 23 7.60 2.02 -14.65
CA PHE A 23 6.85 1.83 -15.87
C PHE A 23 7.78 1.97 -17.09
N ALA A 24 7.61 1.08 -18.06
CA ALA A 24 8.20 1.22 -19.39
C ALA A 24 7.23 0.71 -20.47
N ARG A 25 7.52 1.06 -21.72
CA ARG A 25 6.81 0.55 -22.91
C ARG A 25 7.60 -0.59 -23.53
N SER A 26 6.90 -1.66 -23.90
CA SER A 26 7.46 -2.79 -24.63
C SER A 26 6.62 -3.00 -25.90
N GLY A 27 6.98 -2.28 -26.97
CA GLY A 27 6.17 -2.21 -28.19
C GLY A 27 4.80 -1.58 -27.90
N TYR A 28 3.73 -2.27 -28.28
CA TYR A 28 2.35 -1.85 -27.99
C TYR A 28 1.89 -2.12 -26.55
N ASN A 29 2.69 -2.85 -25.76
CA ASN A 29 2.36 -3.24 -24.39
C ASN A 29 2.99 -2.29 -23.36
N ALA A 30 2.41 -2.25 -22.16
CA ALA A 30 3.00 -1.60 -21.00
C ALA A 30 3.63 -2.66 -20.08
N VAL A 31 4.75 -2.31 -19.44
CA VAL A 31 5.43 -3.18 -18.48
C VAL A 31 5.79 -2.42 -17.22
N VAL A 32 5.86 -3.16 -16.11
CA VAL A 32 6.48 -2.72 -14.87
C VAL A 32 7.76 -3.52 -14.69
N GLN A 33 8.86 -2.83 -14.43
CA GLN A 33 10.19 -3.40 -14.29
C GLN A 33 10.78 -3.05 -12.93
N SER A 34 11.52 -3.97 -12.33
CA SER A 34 12.33 -3.70 -11.14
C SER A 34 13.83 -3.89 -11.47
N PRO A 35 14.73 -3.04 -10.95
CA PRO A 35 16.15 -3.31 -10.95
C PRO A 35 16.46 -4.65 -10.29
N ALA A 36 17.32 -5.44 -10.92
CA ALA A 36 17.86 -6.67 -10.38
C ALA A 36 19.38 -6.68 -10.53
N VAL A 37 20.07 -7.07 -9.46
CA VAL A 37 21.53 -7.30 -9.51
C VAL A 37 21.75 -8.72 -9.98
N LEU A 38 22.50 -8.89 -11.08
CA LEU A 38 22.83 -10.20 -11.61
C LEU A 38 23.85 -10.90 -10.72
N GLN A 39 23.77 -12.22 -10.61
CA GLN A 39 24.69 -13.03 -9.79
C GLN A 39 26.17 -12.84 -10.18
N ARG A 40 26.46 -12.51 -11.44
CA ARG A 40 27.83 -12.27 -11.95
C ARG A 40 28.28 -10.81 -11.86
N GLY A 41 27.52 -9.96 -11.17
CA GLY A 41 27.69 -8.52 -11.19
C GLY A 41 27.01 -7.87 -12.41
N GLY A 42 26.57 -6.62 -12.24
CA GLY A 42 25.85 -5.86 -13.25
C GLY A 42 24.37 -5.64 -12.90
N ASN A 43 23.82 -4.55 -13.44
CA ASN A 43 22.42 -4.16 -13.25
C ASN A 43 21.58 -4.62 -14.44
N ALA A 44 20.45 -5.27 -14.16
CA ALA A 44 19.44 -5.62 -15.13
C ALA A 44 18.08 -5.04 -14.73
N LEU A 45 17.16 -4.96 -15.69
CA LEU A 45 15.76 -4.64 -15.44
C LEU A 45 14.93 -5.90 -15.67
N THR A 46 14.31 -6.41 -14.61
CA THR A 46 13.42 -7.57 -14.67
C THR A 46 11.98 -7.10 -14.81
N VAL A 47 11.26 -7.62 -15.81
CA VAL A 47 9.82 -7.36 -15.96
C VAL A 47 9.06 -8.12 -14.87
N VAL A 48 8.42 -7.38 -13.96
CA VAL A 48 7.59 -7.95 -12.88
C VAL A 48 6.12 -8.06 -13.27
N CYS A 49 5.67 -7.22 -14.21
CA CYS A 49 4.31 -7.26 -14.74
C CYS A 49 4.29 -6.80 -16.20
N LYS A 50 3.48 -7.45 -17.03
CA LYS A 50 3.26 -7.07 -18.44
C LYS A 50 1.77 -6.97 -18.70
N LEU A 51 1.34 -5.79 -19.15
CA LEU A 51 -0.05 -5.49 -19.47
C LEU A 51 -0.21 -5.47 -20.98
N PHE A 52 -1.04 -6.37 -21.47
CA PHE A 52 -1.29 -6.52 -22.90
C PHE A 52 -2.32 -5.52 -23.37
N ARG A 53 -1.91 -4.67 -24.31
CA ARG A 53 -2.88 -3.85 -25.03
C ARG A 53 -3.57 -4.73 -26.07
N SER A 54 -4.88 -4.84 -25.98
CA SER A 54 -5.70 -5.49 -27.00
C SER A 54 -6.37 -4.42 -27.85
N GLU A 55 -6.24 -4.52 -29.17
CA GLU A 55 -6.79 -3.53 -30.11
C GLU A 55 -8.32 -3.47 -30.05
N TRP A 56 -8.99 -4.60 -29.76
CA TRP A 56 -10.43 -4.68 -29.58
C TRP A 56 -10.94 -4.14 -28.23
N ARG A 57 -10.04 -3.92 -27.26
CA ARG A 57 -10.35 -3.26 -25.97
C ARG A 57 -9.54 -1.96 -25.85
N GLY A 58 -9.87 -1.00 -26.70
CA GLY A 58 -9.26 0.33 -26.71
C GLY A 58 -9.42 1.13 -25.40
N GLU A 59 -10.35 0.72 -24.54
CA GLU A 59 -10.59 1.33 -23.22
C GLU A 59 -9.50 1.00 -22.19
N LEU A 60 -8.68 -0.04 -22.42
CA LEU A 60 -7.63 -0.43 -21.48
C LEU A 60 -6.51 0.60 -21.44
N LYS A 61 -6.41 1.29 -20.30
CA LYS A 61 -5.40 2.31 -19.99
C LYS A 61 -4.11 1.66 -19.48
N THR A 62 -3.62 0.65 -20.19
CA THR A 62 -2.48 -0.20 -19.77
C THR A 62 -1.23 0.57 -19.37
N SER A 63 -0.96 1.73 -19.97
CA SER A 63 0.18 2.58 -19.59
C SER A 63 -0.06 3.29 -18.25
N GLN A 64 -1.27 3.78 -18.00
CA GLN A 64 -1.67 4.35 -16.71
C GLN A 64 -1.72 3.27 -15.62
N ASP A 65 -2.24 2.09 -15.92
CA ASP A 65 -2.31 0.98 -14.98
C ASP A 65 -0.89 0.53 -14.58
N ALA A 66 0.03 0.41 -15.55
CA ALA A 66 1.44 0.11 -15.26
C ALA A 66 2.11 1.19 -14.42
N ALA A 67 1.85 2.48 -14.71
CA ALA A 67 2.36 3.59 -13.92
C ALA A 67 1.82 3.57 -12.48
N PHE A 68 0.53 3.27 -12.30
CA PHE A 68 -0.08 3.10 -10.99
C PHE A 68 0.54 1.94 -10.22
N ILE A 69 0.70 0.76 -10.85
CA ILE A 69 1.33 -0.41 -10.21
C ILE A 69 2.78 -0.11 -9.83
N ALA A 70 3.53 0.60 -10.69
CA ALA A 70 4.91 1.01 -10.39
C ALA A 70 4.99 2.00 -9.22
N ALA A 71 4.02 2.94 -9.11
CA ALA A 71 3.93 3.85 -7.98
C ALA A 71 3.50 3.14 -6.69
N ALA A 72 2.59 2.17 -6.79
CA ALA A 72 2.15 1.30 -5.69
C ALA A 72 3.10 0.11 -5.48
N ASN A 73 4.41 0.35 -5.59
CA ASN A 73 5.42 -0.69 -5.37
C ASN A 73 5.46 -1.13 -3.90
N PRO A 74 6.14 -2.25 -3.59
CA PRO A 74 6.19 -2.78 -2.22
C PRO A 74 6.67 -1.77 -1.18
N ALA A 75 7.66 -0.95 -1.50
CA ALA A 75 8.19 0.05 -0.57
C ALA A 75 7.15 1.14 -0.25
N ALA A 76 6.43 1.64 -1.26
CA ALA A 76 5.37 2.62 -1.08
C ALA A 76 4.20 2.04 -0.26
N VAL A 77 3.81 0.80 -0.51
CA VAL A 77 2.75 0.13 0.26
C VAL A 77 3.16 -0.04 1.72
N LEU A 78 4.40 -0.46 1.99
CA LEU A 78 4.91 -0.59 3.35
C LEU A 78 4.96 0.76 4.09
N ALA A 79 5.44 1.81 3.42
CA ALA A 79 5.48 3.17 3.99
C ALA A 79 4.07 3.68 4.34
N LEU A 80 3.09 3.50 3.45
CA LEU A 80 1.70 3.87 3.72
C LEU A 80 1.11 3.08 4.89
N LEU A 81 1.44 1.80 5.03
CA LEU A 81 1.02 1.00 6.18
C LEU A 81 1.66 1.46 7.48
N ASP A 82 2.95 1.81 7.47
CA ASP A 82 3.66 2.38 8.62
C ASP A 82 3.03 3.72 9.05
N GLU A 83 2.73 4.60 8.10
CA GLU A 83 2.05 5.88 8.36
C GLU A 83 0.65 5.69 8.95
N LEU A 84 -0.11 4.71 8.45
CA LEU A 84 -1.43 4.39 8.97
C LEU A 84 -1.36 3.84 10.40
N GLU A 85 -0.43 2.93 10.69
CA GLU A 85 -0.22 2.39 12.04
C GLU A 85 0.20 3.49 13.03
N ALA A 86 1.07 4.41 12.61
CA ALA A 86 1.46 5.57 13.42
C ALA A 86 0.26 6.50 13.74
N LYS A 87 -0.59 6.78 12.74
CA LYS A 87 -1.82 7.57 12.94
C LYS A 87 -2.83 6.85 13.83
N ASP A 88 -3.01 5.54 13.65
CA ASP A 88 -3.91 4.73 14.50
C ASP A 88 -3.44 4.77 15.97
N LYS A 89 -2.14 4.68 16.22
CA LYS A 89 -1.54 4.84 17.56
C LYS A 89 -1.77 6.24 18.13
N GLN A 90 -1.51 7.29 17.35
CA GLN A 90 -1.76 8.67 17.78
C GLN A 90 -3.22 8.92 18.16
N ILE A 91 -4.17 8.36 17.40
CA ILE A 91 -5.60 8.44 17.72
C ILE A 91 -5.93 7.71 19.02
N ALA A 92 -5.33 6.54 19.27
CA ALA A 92 -5.51 5.80 20.51
C ALA A 92 -4.99 6.59 21.71
N ASP A 93 -3.79 7.16 21.61
CA ASP A 93 -3.15 7.96 22.66
C ASP A 93 -3.99 9.22 22.98
N LEU A 94 -4.49 9.92 21.95
CA LEU A 94 -5.36 11.08 22.12
C LEU A 94 -6.69 10.72 22.78
N LYS A 95 -7.29 9.59 22.40
CA LYS A 95 -8.52 9.10 23.05
C LYS A 95 -8.29 8.80 24.51
N GLU A 96 -7.15 8.19 24.85
CA GLU A 96 -6.81 7.88 26.24
C GLU A 96 -6.55 9.14 27.06
N ALA A 97 -5.76 10.08 26.54
CA ALA A 97 -5.54 11.38 27.18
C ALA A 97 -6.86 12.14 27.42
N PHE A 98 -7.77 12.10 26.44
CA PHE A 98 -9.09 12.71 26.57
C PHE A 98 -9.93 12.05 27.66
N ARG A 99 -9.96 10.70 27.73
CA ARG A 99 -10.65 9.98 28.81
C ARG A 99 -10.10 10.36 30.19
N ILE A 100 -8.77 10.41 30.32
CA ILE A 100 -8.12 10.79 31.57
C ILE A 100 -8.52 12.21 31.97
N ALA A 101 -8.48 13.17 31.05
CA ALA A 101 -8.89 14.55 31.31
C ALA A 101 -10.37 14.66 31.74
N LEU A 102 -11.23 13.85 31.13
CA LEU A 102 -12.65 13.82 31.46
C LEU A 102 -12.89 13.29 32.86
N SER A 103 -12.23 12.18 33.22
CA SER A 103 -12.29 11.62 34.57
C SER A 103 -11.76 12.60 35.63
N ALA A 104 -10.68 13.32 35.33
CA ALA A 104 -10.11 14.34 36.22
C ALA A 104 -11.04 15.54 36.44
N SER A 105 -11.95 15.82 35.50
CA SER A 105 -12.96 16.88 35.61
C SER A 105 -14.28 16.39 36.25
N GLY A 106 -14.33 15.15 36.71
CA GLY A 106 -15.53 14.56 37.32
C GLY A 106 -16.65 14.26 36.32
N ILE A 107 -16.34 14.26 35.02
CA ILE A 107 -17.27 13.92 33.96
C ILE A 107 -17.03 12.45 33.59
N ASP A 108 -17.83 11.55 34.17
CA ASP A 108 -17.85 10.15 33.74
C ASP A 108 -18.64 10.04 32.43
N VAL A 109 -17.95 9.76 31.32
CA VAL A 109 -18.63 9.35 30.09
C VAL A 109 -18.95 7.86 30.20
N PRO A 110 -20.23 7.46 30.20
CA PRO A 110 -20.58 6.06 30.18
C PRO A 110 -19.99 5.43 28.92
N ALA A 111 -19.32 4.28 29.08
CA ALA A 111 -18.84 3.49 27.95
C ALA A 111 -20.01 3.32 26.98
N ALA A 112 -19.88 3.89 25.77
CA ALA A 112 -20.91 3.77 24.75
C ALA A 112 -21.21 2.28 24.57
N ALA A 113 -22.40 1.86 25.02
CA ALA A 113 -22.84 0.49 24.89
C ALA A 113 -22.71 0.14 23.40
N ALA A 114 -21.79 -0.76 23.09
CA ALA A 114 -21.68 -1.36 21.78
C ALA A 114 -23.04 -2.05 21.52
N LYS A 115 -23.94 -1.36 20.82
CA LYS A 115 -25.13 -1.98 20.26
C LYS A 115 -24.64 -2.96 19.21
N GLY A 116 -24.52 -4.22 19.61
CA GLY A 116 -24.43 -5.35 18.73
C GLY A 116 -25.78 -5.60 18.04
N ALA A 117 -25.70 -5.88 16.75
CA ALA A 117 -26.47 -6.83 15.94
C ALA A 117 -26.43 -6.37 14.48
#